data_AF-A0A537EEL6-F1
#
_entry.id   AF-A0A537EEL6-F1
#
_cell.length_a   1.000
_cell.length_b   1.000
_cell.length_c   1.000
_cell.angle_alpha   90.00
_cell.angle_beta   90.00
_cell.angle_gamma   90.00
#
_symmetry.space_group_name_H-M   'P 1'
#
loop_
_entity.id
_entity.type
_entity.pdbx_description
1 polymer ?
#
loop_
_entity_poly.entity_id
_entity_poly.type
_entity_poly.pdbx_seq_one_letter_code
_entity_poly.pdbx_strand_id
1 'polypeptide(L)'
;HDDGVWVEGKGWRKAKNPAPPKLVPLPLELVKDLRTYIGARKQGRIFELSESRVEQMTRFYAKRAGVIDWKLVHPHRFRHFTTTQVARKFGVLAARDIARHANISTTNRYIAELPEDERRKIIAEQEELISV
;
A
#
# COMPACT_ATOMS: atom_id res chain seq x y z
N HIS A 1 -24.05 -4.45 -2.71
CA HIS A 1 -23.03 -3.81 -3.55
C HIS A 1 -21.72 -3.90 -2.80
N ASP A 2 -20.65 -4.32 -3.45
CA ASP A 2 -19.36 -4.47 -2.78
C ASP A 2 -18.75 -3.11 -2.44
N ASP A 3 -18.19 -3.00 -1.24
CA ASP A 3 -17.57 -1.78 -0.72
C ASP A 3 -16.07 -1.74 -1.02
N GLY A 4 -15.74 -1.85 -2.31
CA GLY A 4 -14.36 -1.92 -2.76
C GLY A 4 -14.19 -1.98 -4.26
N VAL A 5 -12.96 -2.29 -4.69
CA VAL A 5 -12.60 -2.46 -6.10
C VAL A 5 -12.08 -3.87 -6.33
N TRP A 6 -12.62 -4.53 -7.36
CA TRP A 6 -12.10 -5.80 -7.83
C TRP A 6 -10.82 -5.57 -8.64
N VAL A 7 -9.72 -6.20 -8.21
CA VAL A 7 -8.41 -6.02 -8.84
C VAL A 7 -7.89 -7.38 -9.30
N GLU A 8 -7.49 -7.43 -10.57
CA GLU A 8 -6.85 -8.58 -11.20
C GLU A 8 -5.41 -8.75 -10.70
N GLY A 9 -5.06 -9.97 -10.30
CA GLY A 9 -3.72 -10.30 -9.83
C GLY A 9 -2.83 -10.91 -10.91
N LYS A 10 -1.56 -11.17 -10.56
CA LYS A 10 -0.70 -12.04 -11.38
C LYS A 10 -1.38 -13.40 -11.52
N GLY A 11 -1.55 -13.86 -12.76
CA GLY A 11 -2.18 -15.14 -13.06
C GLY A 11 -3.62 -15.06 -13.57
N TRP A 12 -4.26 -13.89 -13.55
CA TRP A 12 -5.58 -13.71 -14.16
C TRP A 12 -5.61 -14.06 -15.66
N ARG A 13 -4.59 -13.63 -16.40
CA ARG A 13 -4.48 -13.89 -17.85
C ARG A 13 -3.90 -15.26 -18.21
N LYS A 14 -3.79 -16.21 -17.27
CA LYS A 14 -3.27 -17.56 -17.58
C LYS A 14 -4.33 -18.36 -18.32
N ALA A 15 -3.91 -19.06 -19.38
CA ALA A 15 -4.78 -19.93 -20.16
C ALA A 15 -5.32 -21.14 -19.36
N LYS A 16 -4.59 -21.60 -18.35
CA LYS A 16 -5.00 -22.67 -17.44
C LYS A 16 -5.06 -22.15 -16.01
N ASN A 17 -6.19 -22.42 -15.32
CA ASN A 17 -6.49 -22.02 -13.94
C ASN A 17 -6.18 -20.54 -13.66
N PRO A 18 -6.94 -19.61 -14.26
CA PRO A 18 -6.78 -18.19 -13.99
C PRO A 18 -7.04 -17.90 -12.51
N ALA A 19 -6.17 -17.09 -11.91
CA ALA A 19 -6.38 -16.65 -10.54
C ALA A 19 -7.55 -15.65 -10.51
N PRO A 20 -8.66 -15.91 -9.77
CA PRO A 20 -9.81 -15.02 -9.78
C PRO A 20 -9.42 -13.62 -9.26
N PRO A 21 -10.09 -12.56 -9.74
CA PRO A 21 -9.91 -11.23 -9.19
C PRO A 21 -10.29 -11.29 -7.71
N LYS A 22 -9.63 -10.46 -6.92
CA LYS A 22 -9.94 -10.33 -5.50
C LYS A 22 -10.54 -8.96 -5.27
N LEU A 23 -11.41 -8.84 -4.27
CA LEU A 23 -11.87 -7.54 -3.78
C LEU A 23 -10.74 -6.88 -2.99
N VAL A 24 -10.54 -5.57 -3.20
CA VAL A 24 -9.76 -4.70 -2.30
C VAL A 24 -10.78 -3.82 -1.58
N PRO A 25 -10.96 -3.99 -0.26
CA PRO A 25 -11.89 -3.15 0.49
C PRO A 25 -11.36 -1.71 0.51
N LEU A 26 -12.27 -0.75 0.35
CA LEU A 26 -11.97 0.68 0.43
C LEU A 26 -12.85 1.32 1.51
N PRO A 27 -12.41 2.44 2.12
CA PRO A 27 -13.28 3.22 2.99
C PRO A 27 -14.59 3.61 2.28
N LEU A 28 -15.73 3.52 2.97
CA LEU A 28 -17.05 3.76 2.38
C LEU A 28 -17.17 5.14 1.73
N GLU A 29 -16.61 6.17 2.36
CA GLU A 29 -16.59 7.52 1.78
C GLU A 29 -15.81 7.57 0.46
N LEU A 30 -14.68 6.85 0.36
CA LEU A 30 -13.94 6.76 -0.89
C LEU A 30 -14.73 6.02 -1.98
N VAL A 31 -15.47 4.97 -1.61
CA VAL A 31 -16.35 4.26 -2.55
C VAL A 31 -17.45 5.20 -3.06
N LYS A 32 -18.02 6.03 -2.18
CA LYS A 32 -19.03 7.03 -2.53
C LYS A 32 -18.48 8.11 -3.45
N ASP A 33 -17.27 8.62 -3.18
CA ASP A 33 -16.59 9.60 -4.04
C ASP A 33 -16.30 9.02 -5.42
N LEU A 34 -15.81 7.77 -5.47
CA LEU A 34 -15.55 7.05 -6.72
C LEU A 34 -16.84 6.83 -7.52
N ARG A 35 -17.94 6.42 -6.88
CA ARG A 35 -19.23 6.25 -7.55
C ARG A 35 -19.75 7.58 -8.12
N THR A 36 -19.62 8.66 -7.35
CA THR A 36 -19.96 10.02 -7.80
C THR A 36 -19.14 10.43 -9.02
N TYR A 37 -17.83 10.18 -9.01
CA TYR A 37 -16.93 10.48 -10.12
C TYR A 37 -17.18 9.62 -11.38
N ILE A 38 -17.56 8.35 -11.19
CA ILE A 38 -17.91 7.44 -12.30
C ILE A 38 -19.24 7.86 -12.94
N GLY A 39 -20.21 8.28 -12.14
CA GLY A 39 -21.55 8.66 -12.59
C GLY A 39 -22.30 7.47 -13.18
N ALA A 40 -22.91 7.65 -14.36
CA ALA A 40 -23.69 6.59 -15.02
C ALA A 40 -22.83 5.56 -15.78
N ARG A 41 -21.51 5.78 -15.92
CA ARG A 41 -20.62 4.90 -16.68
C ARG A 41 -20.59 3.49 -16.08
N LYS A 42 -20.69 2.48 -16.94
CA LYS A 42 -20.63 1.06 -16.55
C LYS A 42 -19.37 0.33 -17.04
N GLN A 43 -18.62 0.95 -17.96
CA GLN A 43 -17.44 0.36 -18.59
C GLN A 43 -16.39 1.43 -18.91
N GLY A 44 -15.17 0.99 -19.23
CA GLY A 44 -14.03 1.86 -19.53
C GLY A 44 -13.13 2.11 -18.33
N ARG A 45 -12.17 3.05 -18.48
CA ARG A 45 -11.26 3.41 -17.39
C ARG A 45 -12.02 4.26 -16.35
N ILE A 46 -11.74 4.00 -15.07
CA ILE A 46 -12.24 4.88 -14.01
C ILE A 46 -11.65 6.27 -14.21
N PHE A 47 -10.32 6.35 -14.29
CA PHE A 47 -9.55 7.56 -14.54
C PHE A 47 -8.89 7.51 -15.93
N GLU A 48 -9.08 8.57 -16.72
CA GLU A 48 -8.39 8.73 -18.01
C GLU A 48 -6.97 9.28 -17.81
N LEU A 49 -6.12 8.48 -17.15
CA LEU A 49 -4.74 8.83 -16.81
C LEU A 49 -3.77 7.77 -17.33
N SER A 50 -2.62 8.22 -17.83
CA SER A 50 -1.46 7.36 -18.10
C SER A 50 -0.64 7.16 -16.82
N GLU A 51 0.16 6.10 -16.78
CA GLU A 51 1.08 5.83 -15.66
C GLU A 51 2.03 7.01 -15.41
N SER A 52 2.64 7.56 -16.47
CA SER A 52 3.50 8.74 -16.39
C SER A 52 2.76 9.95 -15.79
N ARG A 53 1.47 10.14 -16.14
CA ARG A 53 0.68 11.22 -15.57
C ARG A 53 0.43 11.02 -14.07
N VAL A 54 0.20 9.79 -13.63
CA VAL A 54 0.05 9.45 -12.20
C VAL A 54 1.36 9.74 -11.45
N GLU A 55 2.53 9.42 -12.00
CA GLU A 55 3.83 9.76 -11.41
C GLU A 55 4.04 11.28 -11.29
N GLN A 56 3.72 12.03 -12.35
CA GLN A 56 3.81 13.49 -12.34
C GLN A 56 2.89 14.11 -11.28
N MET A 57 1.63 13.67 -11.23
CA MET A 57 0.66 14.13 -10.23
C MET A 57 1.14 13.83 -8.82
N THR A 58 1.70 12.64 -8.59
CA THR A 58 2.26 12.23 -7.31
C THR A 58 3.35 13.19 -6.84
N ARG A 59 4.34 13.49 -7.69
CA ARG A 59 5.41 14.44 -7.36
C ARG A 59 4.89 15.86 -7.16
N PHE A 60 3.93 16.28 -7.98
CA PHE A 60 3.30 17.59 -7.87
C PHE A 60 2.63 17.79 -6.51
N TYR A 61 1.80 16.82 -6.09
CA TYR A 61 1.14 16.89 -4.78
C TYR A 61 2.11 16.72 -3.62
N ALA A 62 3.14 15.87 -3.74
CA ALA A 62 4.18 15.76 -2.72
C ALA A 62 4.92 17.09 -2.50
N LYS A 63 5.28 17.79 -3.59
CA LYS A 63 5.90 19.12 -3.52
C LYS A 63 4.97 20.13 -2.85
N ARG A 64 3.70 20.14 -3.25
CA ARG A 64 2.69 21.05 -2.68
C ARG A 64 2.41 20.80 -1.20
N ALA A 65 2.54 19.55 -0.77
CA ALA A 65 2.42 19.14 0.63
C ALA A 65 3.70 19.41 1.46
N GLY A 66 4.78 19.94 0.85
CA GLY A 66 6.02 20.26 1.56
C GLY A 66 6.89 19.05 1.89
N VAL A 67 6.72 17.92 1.19
CA VAL A 67 7.58 16.73 1.37
C VAL A 67 9.01 17.07 0.94
N ILE A 68 9.99 16.89 1.84
CA ILE A 68 11.39 17.28 1.63
C ILE A 68 11.97 16.59 0.39
N ASP A 69 11.76 15.29 0.26
CA ASP A 69 12.24 14.44 -0.82
C ASP A 69 11.20 14.20 -1.92
N TRP A 70 10.31 15.17 -2.17
CA TRP A 70 9.17 15.06 -3.10
C TRP A 70 9.51 14.50 -4.49
N LYS A 71 10.74 14.71 -4.98
CA LYS A 71 11.23 14.18 -6.28
C LYS A 71 11.27 12.64 -6.32
N LEU A 72 11.53 12.02 -5.17
CA LEU A 72 11.62 10.56 -5.01
C LEU A 72 10.24 9.90 -4.83
N VAL A 73 9.19 10.69 -4.61
CA VAL A 73 7.82 10.18 -4.42
C VAL A 73 7.25 9.72 -5.76
N HIS A 74 6.79 8.46 -5.78
CA HIS A 74 6.17 7.78 -6.92
C HIS A 74 5.22 6.69 -6.39
N PRO A 75 4.31 6.14 -7.21
CA PRO A 75 3.25 5.23 -6.74
C PRO A 75 3.75 4.03 -5.91
N HIS A 76 4.94 3.50 -6.23
CA HIS A 76 5.52 2.40 -5.46
C HIS A 76 5.88 2.79 -4.03
N ARG A 77 6.34 4.04 -3.77
CA ARG A 77 6.58 4.54 -2.40
C ARG A 77 5.30 4.65 -1.59
N PHE A 78 4.18 5.03 -2.18
CA PHE A 78 2.89 5.01 -1.47
C PHE A 78 2.49 3.60 -1.06
N ARG A 79 2.66 2.62 -1.96
CA ARG A 79 2.41 1.22 -1.63
C ARG A 79 3.30 0.73 -0.50
N HIS A 80 4.60 1.05 -0.53
CA HIS A 80 5.53 0.74 0.55
C HIS A 80 5.10 1.36 1.87
N PHE A 81 4.86 2.67 1.87
CA PHE A 81 4.43 3.40 3.06
C PHE A 81 3.18 2.77 3.68
N THR A 82 2.13 2.52 2.89
CA THR A 82 0.91 1.87 3.39
C THR A 82 1.20 0.49 3.98
N THR A 83 2.01 -0.32 3.30
CA THR A 83 2.36 -1.67 3.78
C THR A 83 3.14 -1.62 5.09
N THR A 84 4.11 -0.71 5.20
CA THR A 84 4.89 -0.50 6.42
C THR A 84 4.02 -0.03 7.58
N GLN A 85 3.10 0.91 7.36
CA GLN A 85 2.21 1.40 8.42
C GLN A 85 1.24 0.32 8.89
N VAL A 86 0.70 -0.48 7.97
CA VAL A 86 -0.13 -1.64 8.32
C VAL A 86 0.68 -2.67 9.10
N ALA A 87 1.91 -2.96 8.67
CA ALA A 87 2.78 -3.93 9.36
C ALA A 87 3.09 -3.49 10.80
N ARG A 88 3.39 -2.21 11.00
CA ARG A 88 3.67 -1.63 12.32
C ARG A 88 2.44 -1.67 13.23
N LYS A 89 1.25 -1.39 12.71
CA LYS A 89 0.03 -1.25 13.52
C LYS A 89 -0.73 -2.57 13.72
N PHE A 90 -0.75 -3.44 12.73
CA PHE A 90 -1.59 -4.64 12.67
C PHE A 90 -0.80 -5.93 12.41
N GLY A 91 0.52 -5.84 12.31
CA GLY A 91 1.39 -6.99 12.09
C GLY A 91 1.55 -7.39 10.62
N VAL A 92 2.52 -8.28 10.40
CA VAL A 92 3.01 -8.70 9.08
C VAL A 92 1.94 -9.44 8.27
N LEU A 93 1.09 -10.23 8.93
CA LEU A 93 0.04 -10.99 8.26
C LEU A 93 -1.02 -10.07 7.64
N ALA A 94 -1.44 -9.02 8.37
CA ALA A 94 -2.36 -8.01 7.86
C ALA A 94 -1.74 -7.22 6.70
N ALA A 95 -0.46 -6.83 6.84
CA ALA A 95 0.27 -6.15 5.77
C ALA A 95 0.40 -7.00 4.51
N ARG A 96 0.63 -8.31 4.65
CA ARG A 96 0.70 -9.27 3.53
C ARG A 96 -0.62 -9.34 2.78
N ASP A 97 -1.72 -9.42 3.51
CA ASP A 97 -3.06 -9.54 2.92
C ASP A 97 -3.44 -8.26 2.15
N ILE A 98 -3.29 -7.09 2.78
CA ILE A 98 -3.56 -5.78 2.17
C ILE A 98 -2.66 -5.51 0.96
N ALA A 99 -1.36 -5.81 1.07
CA ALA A 99 -0.41 -5.53 0.01
C ALA A 99 -0.38 -6.59 -1.10
N ARG A 100 -1.18 -7.67 -1.00
CA ARG A 100 -1.29 -8.73 -2.02
C ARG A 100 0.05 -9.28 -2.51
N HIS A 101 1.05 -9.42 -1.63
CA HIS A 101 2.36 -9.94 -2.02
C HIS A 101 2.30 -11.47 -2.18
N ALA A 102 2.57 -11.95 -3.40
CA ALA A 102 2.85 -13.37 -3.65
C ALA A 102 4.27 -13.78 -3.22
N ASN A 103 5.13 -12.83 -2.84
CA ASN A 103 6.54 -13.11 -2.49
C ASN A 103 6.94 -12.39 -1.18
N ILE A 104 7.25 -13.20 -0.17
CA ILE A 104 7.51 -12.85 1.24
C ILE A 104 8.80 -12.03 1.45
N SER A 105 9.78 -12.11 0.55
CA SER A 105 11.10 -11.53 0.78
C SER A 105 11.11 -9.99 0.84
N THR A 106 10.11 -9.32 0.26
CA THR A 106 10.00 -7.85 0.30
C THR A 106 9.33 -7.35 1.57
N THR A 107 8.42 -8.10 2.18
CA THR A 107 7.72 -7.69 3.41
C THR A 107 8.62 -7.81 4.65
N ASN A 108 9.48 -8.83 4.70
CA ASN A 108 10.50 -8.96 5.76
C ASN A 108 11.49 -7.79 5.79
N ARG A 109 11.74 -7.12 4.65
CA ARG A 109 12.62 -5.94 4.57
C ARG A 109 12.07 -4.71 5.30
N TYR A 110 10.75 -4.54 5.42
CA TYR A 110 10.17 -3.37 6.13
C TYR A 110 10.24 -3.49 7.66
N ILE A 111 10.45 -4.70 8.18
CA ILE A 111 10.67 -4.94 9.61
C ILE A 111 12.12 -4.62 9.98
N ALA A 112 13.04 -4.77 9.03
CA ALA A 112 14.48 -4.61 9.26
C ALA A 112 14.91 -3.18 9.60
N GLU A 113 14.02 -2.19 9.54
CA GLU A 113 14.25 -0.81 9.95
C GLU A 113 13.20 -0.33 10.97
N LEU A 114 13.21 -0.94 12.17
CA LEU A 114 12.71 -0.28 13.37
C LEU A 114 13.36 1.11 13.50
N PRO A 115 12.59 2.18 13.74
CA PRO A 115 13.13 3.51 14.04
C PRO A 115 14.21 3.42 15.13
N GLU A 116 15.25 4.24 15.03
CA GLU A 116 16.41 4.19 15.93
C GLU A 116 16.01 4.30 17.41
N ASP A 117 14.99 5.11 17.71
CA ASP A 117 14.46 5.31 19.06
C ASP A 117 13.82 4.04 19.65
N GLU A 118 13.16 3.23 18.81
CA GLU A 118 12.56 1.96 19.22
C GLU A 118 13.64 0.90 19.44
N ARG A 119 14.70 0.90 18.62
CA ARG A 119 15.87 0.03 18.82
C ARG A 119 16.61 0.36 20.11
N ARG A 120 16.79 1.65 20.42
CA ARG A 120 17.44 2.09 21.66
C ARG A 120 16.68 1.63 22.90
N LYS A 121 15.34 1.68 22.87
CA LYS A 121 14.51 1.16 23.99
C LYS A 121 14.67 -0.34 24.17
N ILE A 122 14.61 -1.11 23.08
CA ILE A 122 14.73 -2.58 23.14
C ILE A 122 16.11 -3.00 23.64
N ILE A 123 17.18 -2.31 23.23
CA ILE A 123 18.54 -2.59 23.70
C ILE A 123 18.71 -2.22 25.17
N ALA A 124 18.18 -1.08 25.61
CA ALA A 124 18.22 -0.66 27.02
C ALA A 124 17.48 -1.65 27.93
N GLU A 125 16.31 -2.15 27.51
CA GLU A 125 15.54 -3.15 28.25
C GLU A 125 16.24 -4.52 28.29
N GLN A 126 17.02 -4.88 27.26
CA GLN A 126 17.84 -6.11 27.28
C GLN A 126 19.02 -6.03 28.25
N GLU A 127 19.66 -4.87 28.42
CA GLU A 127 20.76 -4.70 29.38
C GLU A 127 20.28 -4.77 30.84
N GLU A 128 19.07 -4.27 31.14
CA GLU A 128 18.45 -4.41 32.46
C GLU A 128 18.08 -5.87 32.79
N LEU A 129 17.72 -6.68 31.79
CA LEU A 129 17.37 -8.09 31.98
C LEU A 129 18.58 -9.02 32.16
N ILE A 130 19.75 -8.61 31.67
CA ILE A 130 21.01 -9.37 31.77
C ILE A 130 21.81 -8.99 33.02
N SER A 131 21.45 -7.89 33.70
CA SER A 131 22.08 -7.42 34.93
C SER A 131 21.39 -7.87 36.23
N VAL A 132 20.41 -8.79 36.14
CA VAL A 132 19.75 -9.47 37.27
C VAL A 132 20.23 -10.92 37.40
#